data_AF-A0A1G6M2F0-F1
#
_entry.id   AF-A0A1G6M2F0-F1
#
_cell.length_a   1.000
_cell.length_b   1.000
_cell.length_c   1.000
_cell.angle_alpha   90.00
_cell.angle_beta   90.00
_cell.angle_gamma   90.00
#
_symmetry.space_group_name_H-M   'P 1'
#
loop_
_entity.id
_entity.type
_entity.pdbx_description
1 polymer ?
#
loop_
_entity_poly.entity_id
_entity_poly.type
_entity_poly.pdbx_seq_one_letter_code
_entity_poly.pdbx_strand_id
1 'polypeptide(L)'
;MRCLYLTQELAPHFTEGGLGQASRALPAALHRGHGIVHDLFLPYYPRLVRERGLRTEPVSELPSTTVGGVTAQPVVHRLLGTGDGPEVFLLRADEWYDREGIYRDGRYVEFTDAAERAAFYGLCGARWAWSSGRAYDLVHGNDWQSGAALAHLRARRGTVASPALLLNIHSAHYWGEFEPERLSHLGLPETYAEELALRCAGRPSLLHLGMLAADAATTGSPGYARELTDDLACTPLAEALGTLELTGIVAGVDAGVWDPTARGRSSAPYDSASVEEGKRANKRALQRRLGLTVDLDMPLFGVCTRLVDEKGSDLLLEGLRPLLAAGRAQLVVVGPGDDRYRAALAALVTAAPDAVHHSPAFDQDLAWQVYAGADFSPMPSRVEPCGLNQLISMAYGTIPLTTPVGGLRDTVTDLTADPRRGTGLVIAEHTARAVQDTAERALRLLAGDRGHLISLRRRLMTQDWSWDRTARATAALYTGLAAAVRRPRQLLTVHFEEQAS
;
A
#
# COMPACT_ATOMS: atom_id res chain seq x y z
N MET A 1 -20.34 -0.74 15.27
CA MET A 1 -19.06 -0.03 15.48
C MET A 1 -18.94 1.03 14.41
N ARG A 2 -18.43 2.23 14.75
CA ARG A 2 -18.09 3.28 13.78
C ARG A 2 -16.59 3.61 13.83
N CYS A 3 -15.96 3.66 12.67
CA CYS A 3 -14.53 3.93 12.49
C CYS A 3 -14.34 5.24 11.72
N LEU A 4 -13.49 6.15 12.25
CA LEU A 4 -12.95 7.26 11.45
C LEU A 4 -11.69 6.75 10.73
N TYR A 5 -11.72 6.74 9.40
CA TYR A 5 -10.64 6.24 8.57
C TYR A 5 -9.85 7.41 7.97
N LEU A 6 -8.68 7.70 8.52
CA LEU A 6 -7.82 8.80 8.09
C LEU A 6 -6.92 8.33 6.96
N THR A 7 -7.02 8.97 5.79
CA THR A 7 -6.22 8.62 4.61
C THR A 7 -5.94 9.85 3.74
N GLN A 8 -4.96 9.75 2.85
CA GLN A 8 -4.65 10.76 1.84
C GLN A 8 -5.13 10.34 0.45
N GLU A 9 -5.49 9.08 0.28
CA GLU A 9 -5.85 8.49 -1.02
C GLU A 9 -7.14 7.69 -0.94
N LEU A 10 -7.97 7.80 -1.98
CA LEU A 10 -9.18 7.04 -2.22
C LEU A 10 -9.38 6.79 -3.72
N ALA A 11 -9.25 5.54 -4.15
CA ALA A 11 -9.49 5.16 -5.54
C ALA A 11 -10.98 5.24 -5.91
N PRO A 12 -11.32 5.66 -7.14
CA PRO A 12 -10.41 6.05 -8.23
C PRO A 12 -10.06 7.56 -8.24
N HIS A 13 -10.55 8.34 -7.28
CA HIS A 13 -10.58 9.79 -7.35
C HIS A 13 -9.26 10.45 -6.93
N PHE A 14 -8.61 9.93 -5.90
CA PHE A 14 -7.37 10.47 -5.32
C PHE A 14 -6.42 9.29 -5.12
N THR A 15 -5.51 9.01 -6.05
CA THR A 15 -4.67 7.80 -5.97
C THR A 15 -3.32 8.01 -6.62
N GLU A 16 -2.28 7.62 -5.90
CA GLU A 16 -0.88 7.58 -6.33
C GLU A 16 -0.29 6.17 -6.19
N GLY A 17 -0.76 5.39 -5.20
CA GLY A 17 -0.26 4.05 -4.92
C GLY A 17 -1.31 3.06 -4.42
N GLY A 18 -0.84 2.03 -3.72
CA GLY A 18 -1.69 0.96 -3.18
C GLY A 18 -2.65 1.42 -2.08
N LEU A 19 -2.32 2.50 -1.38
CA LEU A 19 -3.15 3.08 -0.31
C LEU A 19 -4.54 3.44 -0.82
N GLY A 20 -4.65 4.11 -1.98
CA GLY A 20 -5.95 4.49 -2.55
C GLY A 20 -6.87 3.29 -2.81
N GLN A 21 -6.32 2.17 -3.27
CA GLN A 21 -7.07 0.94 -3.50
C GLN A 21 -7.51 0.31 -2.16
N ALA A 22 -6.62 0.27 -1.17
CA ALA A 22 -6.93 -0.23 0.17
C ALA A 22 -8.01 0.61 0.86
N SER A 23 -7.92 1.95 0.81
CA SER A 23 -8.91 2.88 1.36
C SER A 23 -10.30 2.69 0.77
N ARG A 24 -10.40 2.24 -0.49
CA ARG A 24 -11.70 1.92 -1.10
C ARG A 24 -12.20 0.54 -0.64
N ALA A 25 -11.34 -0.46 -0.74
CA ALA A 25 -11.76 -1.85 -0.69
C ALA A 25 -11.94 -2.38 0.74
N LEU A 26 -11.06 -2.04 1.67
CA LEU A 26 -11.12 -2.52 3.05
C LEU A 26 -12.36 -2.00 3.79
N PRO A 27 -12.66 -0.68 3.82
CA PRO A 27 -13.88 -0.19 4.46
C PRO A 27 -15.15 -0.80 3.86
N ALA A 28 -15.21 -0.99 2.54
CA ALA A 28 -16.36 -1.60 1.87
C ALA A 28 -16.52 -3.09 2.28
N ALA A 29 -15.44 -3.85 2.35
CA ALA A 29 -15.48 -5.25 2.78
C ALA A 29 -15.87 -5.38 4.26
N LEU A 30 -15.35 -4.53 5.14
CA LEU A 30 -15.72 -4.49 6.56
C LEU A 30 -17.19 -4.09 6.76
N HIS A 31 -17.72 -3.16 5.95
CA HIS A 31 -19.14 -2.81 5.99
C HIS A 31 -20.01 -4.00 5.59
N ARG A 32 -19.75 -4.60 4.41
CA ARG A 32 -20.55 -5.73 3.90
C ARG A 32 -20.48 -6.97 4.79
N GLY A 33 -19.27 -7.35 5.24
CA GLY A 33 -19.04 -8.60 5.96
C GLY A 33 -19.25 -8.53 7.47
N HIS A 34 -19.12 -7.34 8.05
CA HIS A 34 -19.04 -7.17 9.51
C HIS A 34 -19.89 -6.00 10.06
N GLY A 35 -20.62 -5.27 9.21
CA GLY A 35 -21.47 -4.16 9.63
C GLY A 35 -20.71 -2.99 10.27
N ILE A 36 -19.40 -2.88 10.02
CA ILE A 36 -18.57 -1.79 10.54
C ILE A 36 -18.75 -0.58 9.63
N VAL A 37 -19.28 0.50 10.19
CA VAL A 37 -19.51 1.76 9.47
C VAL A 37 -18.22 2.58 9.47
N HIS A 38 -17.82 3.08 8.30
CA HIS A 38 -16.64 3.90 8.14
C HIS A 38 -17.01 5.30 7.65
N ASP A 39 -16.40 6.29 8.27
CA ASP A 39 -16.33 7.66 7.74
C ASP A 39 -14.89 7.88 7.28
N LEU A 40 -14.67 8.04 5.98
CA LEU A 40 -13.36 8.34 5.43
C LEU A 40 -13.13 9.84 5.52
N PHE A 41 -11.96 10.24 6.00
CA PHE A 41 -11.56 11.63 6.08
C PHE A 41 -10.24 11.80 5.37
N LEU A 42 -10.20 12.66 4.36
CA LEU A 42 -9.01 12.93 3.54
C LEU A 42 -8.99 14.40 3.11
N PRO A 43 -7.86 14.93 2.61
CA PRO A 43 -7.86 16.28 2.06
C PRO A 43 -8.77 16.42 0.84
N TYR A 44 -9.31 17.63 0.68
CA TYR A 44 -9.95 18.08 -0.54
C TYR A 44 -8.86 18.60 -1.47
N TYR A 45 -8.60 17.90 -2.58
CA TYR A 45 -7.66 18.36 -3.62
C TYR A 45 -8.42 19.12 -4.72
N PRO A 46 -8.42 20.48 -4.73
CA PRO A 46 -9.30 21.27 -5.58
C PRO A 46 -9.16 21.00 -7.08
N ARG A 47 -7.92 20.82 -7.57
CA ARG A 47 -7.67 20.50 -8.98
C ARG A 47 -8.28 19.15 -9.37
N LEU A 48 -8.00 18.10 -8.62
CA LEU A 48 -8.54 16.75 -8.87
C LEU A 48 -10.06 16.70 -8.76
N VAL A 49 -10.65 17.42 -7.79
CA VAL A 49 -12.12 17.54 -7.68
C VAL A 49 -12.72 18.17 -8.93
N ARG A 50 -12.12 19.25 -9.44
CA ARG A 50 -12.58 19.96 -10.64
C ARG A 50 -12.41 19.11 -11.90
N GLU A 51 -11.23 18.55 -12.11
CA GLU A 51 -10.89 17.74 -13.29
C GLU A 51 -11.78 16.49 -13.42
N ARG A 52 -12.16 15.90 -12.29
CA ARG A 52 -13.00 14.70 -12.25
C ARG A 52 -14.49 15.00 -12.11
N GLY A 53 -14.88 16.27 -12.07
CA GLY A 53 -16.26 16.71 -11.94
C GLY A 53 -16.94 16.20 -10.66
N LEU A 54 -16.20 16.08 -9.55
CA LEU A 54 -16.75 15.57 -8.30
C LEU A 54 -17.66 16.60 -7.65
N ARG A 55 -18.80 16.14 -7.13
CA ARG A 55 -19.78 16.99 -6.44
C ARG A 55 -19.58 16.88 -4.95
N THR A 56 -19.54 18.01 -4.26
CA THR A 56 -19.36 18.06 -2.80
C THR A 56 -20.29 19.10 -2.17
N GLU A 57 -20.57 18.96 -0.88
CA GLU A 57 -21.34 19.94 -0.10
C GLU A 57 -20.59 20.28 1.20
N PRO A 58 -20.53 21.55 1.64
CA PRO A 58 -19.94 21.90 2.93
C PRO A 58 -20.83 21.40 4.07
N VAL A 59 -20.24 20.74 5.07
CA VAL A 59 -20.97 20.16 6.22
C VAL A 59 -20.48 20.67 7.58
N SER A 60 -19.28 21.23 7.66
CA SER A 60 -18.77 21.84 8.89
C SER A 60 -17.66 22.84 8.59
N GLU A 61 -17.67 23.97 9.28
CA GLU A 61 -16.52 24.85 9.39
C GLU A 61 -15.71 24.44 10.61
N LEU A 62 -14.38 24.40 10.48
CA LEU A 62 -13.46 24.17 11.59
C LEU A 62 -12.81 25.50 11.98
N PRO A 63 -12.34 25.66 13.24
CA PRO A 63 -11.70 26.90 13.65
C PRO A 63 -10.46 27.24 12.81
N SER A 64 -10.30 28.53 12.50
CA SER A 64 -9.06 29.09 11.93
C SER A 64 -7.83 28.54 12.62
N THR A 65 -6.81 28.17 11.87
CA THR A 65 -5.63 27.50 12.43
C THR A 65 -4.38 27.82 11.66
N THR A 66 -3.30 28.04 12.42
CA THR A 66 -1.96 28.29 11.91
C THR A 66 -1.09 27.07 12.20
N VAL A 67 -0.54 26.46 11.15
CA VAL A 67 0.44 25.37 11.22
C VAL A 67 1.55 25.68 10.23
N GLY A 68 2.81 25.46 10.58
CA GLY A 68 3.95 25.71 9.69
C GLY A 68 4.04 27.17 9.20
N GLY A 69 3.49 28.13 9.95
CA GLY A 69 3.39 29.54 9.55
C GLY A 69 2.27 29.86 8.55
N VAL A 70 1.49 28.88 8.10
CA VAL A 70 0.35 29.08 7.19
C VAL A 70 -0.94 29.07 8.00
N THR A 71 -1.74 30.12 7.84
CA THR A 71 -3.08 30.21 8.44
C THR A 71 -4.13 29.85 7.39
N ALA A 72 -5.00 28.89 7.72
CA ALA A 72 -6.10 28.48 6.86
C ALA A 72 -7.42 28.46 7.64
N GLN A 73 -8.53 28.58 6.91
CA GLN A 73 -9.91 28.44 7.41
C GLN A 73 -10.49 27.12 6.88
N PRO A 74 -10.33 26.00 7.61
CA PRO A 74 -10.68 24.71 7.08
C PRO A 74 -12.20 24.50 7.03
N VAL A 75 -12.69 23.98 5.91
CA VAL A 75 -14.09 23.57 5.73
C VAL A 75 -14.13 22.09 5.39
N VAL A 76 -14.91 21.32 6.14
CA VAL A 76 -15.16 19.90 5.83
C VAL A 76 -16.31 19.84 4.84
N HIS A 77 -16.05 19.21 3.71
CA HIS A 77 -17.03 18.89 2.68
C HIS A 77 -17.40 17.41 2.76
N ARG A 78 -18.63 17.07 2.38
CA ARG A 78 -19.05 15.69 2.10
C ARG A 78 -19.03 15.46 0.59
N LEU A 79 -18.44 14.35 0.16
CA LEU A 79 -18.47 13.92 -1.24
C LEU A 79 -19.84 13.31 -1.55
N LEU A 80 -20.46 13.75 -2.64
CA LEU A 80 -21.77 13.30 -3.07
C LEU A 80 -21.64 12.18 -4.12
N GLY A 81 -22.66 11.32 -4.19
CA GLY A 81 -22.73 10.26 -5.19
C GLY A 81 -21.86 9.04 -4.89
N THR A 82 -21.49 8.82 -3.63
CA THR A 82 -20.73 7.64 -3.19
C THR A 82 -21.57 6.35 -3.08
N GLY A 83 -22.88 6.42 -3.35
CA GLY A 83 -23.81 5.29 -3.26
C GLY A 83 -23.97 4.75 -1.83
N ASP A 84 -24.18 3.45 -1.69
CA ASP A 84 -24.25 2.74 -0.40
C ASP A 84 -22.86 2.49 0.23
N GLY A 85 -21.82 3.14 -0.30
CA GLY A 85 -20.46 3.08 0.23
C GLY A 85 -20.30 3.87 1.55
N PRO A 86 -19.09 3.84 2.14
CA PRO A 86 -18.81 4.65 3.32
C PRO A 86 -18.95 6.14 3.02
N GLU A 87 -19.28 6.94 4.03
CA GLU A 87 -19.31 8.39 3.86
C GLU A 87 -17.90 8.93 3.71
N VAL A 88 -17.73 9.90 2.81
CA VAL A 88 -16.43 10.48 2.48
C VAL A 88 -16.45 11.97 2.78
N PHE A 89 -15.59 12.38 3.69
CA PHE A 89 -15.39 13.75 4.13
C PHE A 89 -14.04 14.27 3.63
N LEU A 90 -14.08 15.46 3.02
CA LEU A 90 -12.95 16.10 2.37
C LEU A 90 -12.61 17.41 3.12
N LEU A 91 -11.40 17.50 3.66
CA LEU A 91 -10.90 18.70 4.32
C LEU A 91 -10.43 19.73 3.29
N ARG A 92 -11.21 20.80 3.09
CA ARG A 92 -10.84 21.91 2.22
C ARG A 92 -10.07 22.97 2.98
N ALA A 93 -8.85 23.20 2.51
CA ALA A 93 -7.95 24.29 2.90
C ALA A 93 -7.06 24.57 1.68
N ASP A 94 -7.48 25.51 0.83
CA ASP A 94 -6.91 25.70 -0.50
C ASP A 94 -5.43 26.14 -0.40
N GLU A 95 -5.04 26.83 0.69
CA GLU A 95 -3.66 27.22 1.01
C GLU A 95 -2.71 26.02 1.09
N TRP A 96 -3.22 24.85 1.45
CA TRP A 96 -2.44 23.61 1.56
C TRP A 96 -2.61 22.68 0.35
N TYR A 97 -3.80 22.63 -0.24
CA TYR A 97 -4.19 21.54 -1.14
C TYR A 97 -4.49 21.96 -2.58
N ASP A 98 -4.56 23.26 -2.93
CA ASP A 98 -4.72 23.70 -4.34
C ASP A 98 -3.43 23.58 -5.16
N ARG A 99 -3.04 22.33 -5.42
CA ARG A 99 -1.77 21.95 -6.07
C ARG A 99 -2.01 20.89 -7.15
N GLU A 100 -0.96 20.60 -7.91
CA GLU A 100 -0.99 19.69 -9.08
C GLU A 100 -1.25 18.23 -8.72
N GLY A 101 -0.80 17.78 -7.55
CA GLY A 101 -0.92 16.40 -7.11
C GLY A 101 -1.05 16.26 -5.59
N ILE A 102 -1.01 15.02 -5.12
CA ILE A 102 -1.21 14.68 -3.70
C ILE A 102 0.09 14.89 -2.90
N TYR A 103 1.17 14.26 -3.39
CA TYR A 103 2.51 14.32 -2.75
C TYR A 103 3.54 15.05 -3.61
N ARG A 104 3.30 15.16 -4.92
CA ARG A 104 4.26 15.63 -5.92
C ARG A 104 3.63 16.64 -6.87
N ASP A 105 4.47 17.46 -7.49
CA ASP A 105 4.08 18.32 -8.61
C ASP A 105 3.97 17.54 -9.94
N GLY A 106 3.58 18.21 -11.01
CA GLY A 106 3.46 17.64 -12.36
C GLY A 106 4.79 17.23 -12.99
N ARG A 107 5.93 17.54 -12.35
CA ARG A 107 7.27 17.05 -12.71
C ARG A 107 7.71 15.89 -11.82
N TYR A 108 6.82 15.39 -10.97
CA TYR A 108 7.03 14.29 -10.03
C TYR A 108 8.06 14.63 -8.93
N VAL A 109 8.21 15.91 -8.60
CA VAL A 109 9.05 16.37 -7.48
C VAL A 109 8.21 16.43 -6.21
N GLU A 110 8.71 15.87 -5.11
CA GLU A 110 8.01 15.85 -3.82
C GLU A 110 7.86 17.27 -3.23
N PHE A 111 6.68 17.55 -2.68
CA PHE A 111 6.46 18.81 -1.99
C PHE A 111 7.25 18.84 -0.66
N THR A 112 8.00 19.92 -0.45
CA THR A 112 8.91 20.09 0.70
C THR A 112 8.21 20.45 2.02
N ASP A 113 6.90 20.68 1.98
CA ASP A 113 6.04 21.05 3.11
C ASP A 113 5.11 19.89 3.54
N ALA A 114 5.47 18.65 3.19
CA ALA A 114 4.60 17.49 3.37
C ALA A 114 4.30 17.21 4.85
N ALA A 115 5.27 17.42 5.74
CA ALA A 115 5.10 17.26 7.19
C ALA A 115 4.15 18.30 7.77
N GLU A 116 4.28 19.58 7.41
CA GLU A 116 3.36 20.65 7.85
C GLU A 116 1.94 20.38 7.37
N ARG A 117 1.78 19.99 6.11
CA ARG A 117 0.47 19.67 5.52
C ARG A 117 -0.19 18.49 6.22
N ALA A 118 0.58 17.48 6.60
CA ALA A 118 0.10 16.34 7.37
C ALA A 118 -0.22 16.71 8.83
N ALA A 119 0.56 17.58 9.47
CA ALA A 119 0.27 18.08 10.81
C ALA A 119 -1.04 18.88 10.83
N PHE A 120 -1.24 19.78 9.85
CA PHE A 120 -2.49 20.52 9.67
C PHE A 120 -3.69 19.59 9.44
N TYR A 121 -3.53 18.61 8.54
CA TYR A 121 -4.53 17.56 8.30
C TYR A 121 -4.88 16.81 9.58
N GLY A 122 -3.87 16.40 10.35
CA GLY A 122 -4.07 15.62 11.56
C GLY A 122 -4.79 16.40 12.66
N LEU A 123 -4.43 17.66 12.88
CA LEU A 123 -5.14 18.56 13.80
C LEU A 123 -6.61 18.74 13.39
N CYS A 124 -6.86 18.96 12.09
CA CYS A 124 -8.23 19.08 11.57
C CYS A 124 -9.03 17.76 11.70
N GLY A 125 -8.40 16.62 11.42
CA GLY A 125 -9.02 15.30 11.57
C GLY A 125 -9.37 14.98 13.03
N ALA A 126 -8.50 15.32 13.98
CA ALA A 126 -8.79 15.19 15.40
C ALA A 126 -9.96 16.10 15.83
N ARG A 127 -9.99 17.36 15.35
CA ARG A 127 -11.13 18.27 15.60
C ARG A 127 -12.43 17.73 15.03
N TRP A 128 -12.42 17.27 13.80
CA TRP A 128 -13.58 16.62 13.17
C TRP A 128 -14.10 15.44 14.00
N ALA A 129 -13.19 14.59 14.50
CA ALA A 129 -13.54 13.46 15.35
C ALA A 129 -14.34 13.86 16.60
N TRP A 130 -14.11 15.07 17.14
CA TRP A 130 -14.78 15.56 18.35
C TRP A 130 -15.97 16.50 18.08
N SER A 131 -15.96 17.28 16.99
CA SER A 131 -16.96 18.32 16.74
C SER A 131 -18.04 17.93 15.74
N SER A 132 -17.88 16.82 15.02
CA SER A 132 -18.85 16.36 13.99
C SER A 132 -20.18 15.86 14.54
N GLY A 133 -20.33 15.74 15.86
CA GLY A 133 -21.48 15.09 16.50
C GLY A 133 -21.52 13.56 16.31
N ARG A 134 -20.46 12.98 15.72
CA ARG A 134 -20.33 11.54 15.49
C ARG A 134 -19.53 10.90 16.63
N ALA A 135 -20.06 9.80 17.17
CA ALA A 135 -19.32 8.97 18.11
C ALA A 135 -18.51 7.92 17.35
N TYR A 136 -17.19 7.95 17.51
CA TYR A 136 -16.27 6.97 16.93
C TYR A 136 -15.81 5.99 18.00
N ASP A 137 -15.84 4.70 17.68
CA ASP A 137 -15.30 3.64 18.52
C ASP A 137 -13.80 3.45 18.27
N LEU A 138 -13.37 3.72 17.04
CA LEU A 138 -12.01 3.52 16.57
C LEU A 138 -11.62 4.63 15.57
N VAL A 139 -10.36 5.04 15.60
CA VAL A 139 -9.71 5.86 14.57
C VAL A 139 -8.61 5.02 13.95
N HIS A 140 -8.71 4.79 12.65
CA HIS A 140 -7.71 4.10 11.86
C HIS A 140 -6.91 5.13 11.08
N GLY A 141 -5.69 5.40 11.54
CA GLY A 141 -4.72 6.25 10.87
C GLY A 141 -3.90 5.45 9.87
N ASN A 142 -3.82 5.91 8.61
CA ASN A 142 -2.93 5.32 7.61
C ASN A 142 -1.65 6.16 7.48
N ASP A 143 -0.51 5.50 7.66
CA ASP A 143 0.84 6.02 7.53
C ASP A 143 1.14 7.26 8.39
N TRP A 144 2.34 7.81 8.18
CA TRP A 144 2.88 8.97 8.89
C TRP A 144 1.96 10.20 8.82
N GLN A 145 1.17 10.34 7.74
CA GLN A 145 0.26 11.48 7.55
C GLN A 145 -0.85 11.52 8.60
N SER A 146 -1.15 10.40 9.25
CA SER A 146 -2.14 10.31 10.32
C SER A 146 -1.57 10.57 11.72
N GLY A 147 -0.24 10.60 11.88
CA GLY A 147 0.42 10.60 13.18
C GLY A 147 0.02 11.78 14.08
N ALA A 148 -0.05 12.99 13.51
CA ALA A 148 -0.51 14.19 14.25
C ALA A 148 -1.96 14.05 14.74
N ALA A 149 -2.84 13.43 13.95
CA ALA A 149 -4.22 13.21 14.36
C ALA A 149 -4.29 12.29 15.58
N LEU A 150 -3.54 11.18 15.55
CA LEU A 150 -3.48 10.22 16.65
C LEU A 150 -2.93 10.88 17.92
N ALA A 151 -1.89 11.71 17.83
CA ALA A 151 -1.35 12.44 18.96
C ALA A 151 -2.36 13.41 19.58
N HIS A 152 -3.06 14.21 18.76
CA HIS A 152 -4.12 15.09 19.26
C HIS A 152 -5.26 14.32 19.93
N LEU A 153 -5.69 13.20 19.34
CA LEU A 153 -6.69 12.31 19.90
C LEU A 153 -6.26 11.73 21.25
N ARG A 154 -5.02 11.25 21.32
CA ARG A 154 -4.46 10.65 22.52
C ARG A 154 -4.29 11.66 23.65
N ALA A 155 -3.83 12.88 23.36
CA ALA A 155 -3.65 13.95 24.34
C ALA A 155 -4.95 14.36 25.06
N ARG A 156 -6.13 14.08 24.48
CA ARG A 156 -7.43 14.35 25.13
C ARG A 156 -8.03 13.14 25.84
N ARG A 157 -7.42 11.95 25.73
CA ARG A 157 -7.93 10.75 26.42
C ARG A 157 -7.94 10.99 27.93
N GLY A 158 -9.03 10.59 28.59
CA GLY A 158 -9.25 10.82 30.02
C GLY A 158 -10.01 12.12 30.34
N THR A 159 -10.06 13.07 29.41
CA THR A 159 -10.93 14.27 29.53
C THR A 159 -12.29 14.07 28.88
N VAL A 160 -12.34 13.25 27.83
CA VAL A 160 -13.55 12.88 27.08
C VAL A 160 -13.48 11.40 26.70
N ALA A 161 -14.65 10.80 26.44
CA ALA A 161 -14.69 9.47 25.82
C ALA A 161 -13.91 9.51 24.50
N SER A 162 -12.94 8.61 24.36
CA SER A 162 -12.01 8.61 23.23
C SER A 162 -12.02 7.26 22.51
N PRO A 163 -11.90 7.26 21.18
CA PRO A 163 -11.82 6.03 20.40
C PRO A 163 -10.52 5.25 20.71
N ALA A 164 -10.50 3.98 20.30
CA ALA A 164 -9.24 3.27 20.11
C ALA A 164 -8.45 3.87 18.94
N LEU A 165 -7.13 3.92 19.06
CA LEU A 165 -6.24 4.52 18.07
C LEU A 165 -5.40 3.43 17.40
N LEU A 166 -5.62 3.21 16.11
CA LEU A 166 -4.86 2.23 15.32
C LEU A 166 -4.02 2.96 14.28
N LEU A 167 -2.72 2.71 14.26
CA LEU A 167 -1.83 3.15 13.19
C LEU A 167 -1.60 2.00 12.20
N ASN A 168 -1.79 2.24 10.91
CA ASN A 168 -1.44 1.30 9.86
C ASN A 168 -0.24 1.78 9.08
N ILE A 169 0.84 1.02 9.13
CA ILE A 169 2.12 1.32 8.49
C ILE A 169 2.15 0.56 7.16
N HIS A 170 1.83 1.22 6.05
CA HIS A 170 1.91 0.63 4.72
C HIS A 170 3.35 0.55 4.22
N SER A 171 4.20 1.51 4.63
CA SER A 171 5.63 1.48 4.37
C SER A 171 6.40 2.30 5.40
N ALA A 172 7.31 1.65 6.14
CA ALA A 172 8.24 2.35 7.03
C ALA A 172 9.46 2.95 6.29
N HIS A 173 9.44 3.01 4.95
CA HIS A 173 10.42 3.81 4.22
C HIS A 173 10.14 5.31 4.32
N TYR A 174 8.86 5.69 4.50
CA TYR A 174 8.43 7.08 4.57
C TYR A 174 8.03 7.45 6.00
N TRP A 175 8.86 8.22 6.69
CA TRP A 175 8.56 8.59 8.09
C TRP A 175 7.84 9.93 8.22
N GLY A 176 7.82 10.74 7.16
CA GLY A 176 7.41 12.14 7.26
C GLY A 176 8.35 12.91 8.17
N GLU A 177 9.66 12.80 7.91
CA GLU A 177 10.70 13.53 8.64
C GLU A 177 10.58 15.04 8.38
N PHE A 178 10.98 15.83 9.37
CA PHE A 178 11.06 17.28 9.28
C PHE A 178 12.23 17.80 10.11
N GLU A 179 12.67 19.02 9.79
CA GLU A 179 13.73 19.68 10.55
C GLU A 179 13.30 19.96 11.99
N PRO A 180 14.11 19.66 13.03
CA PRO A 180 13.74 19.85 14.43
C PRO A 180 13.20 21.24 14.79
N GLU A 181 13.71 22.29 14.13
CA GLU A 181 13.29 23.68 14.35
C GLU A 181 11.82 23.91 13.97
N ARG A 182 11.24 23.07 13.10
CA ARG A 182 9.84 23.16 12.66
C ARG A 182 8.87 22.65 13.72
N LEU A 183 9.35 21.87 14.70
CA LEU A 183 8.49 21.19 15.69
C LEU A 183 7.52 22.13 16.42
N SER A 184 8.02 23.30 16.86
CA SER A 184 7.22 24.31 17.57
C SER A 184 6.14 24.95 16.69
N HIS A 185 6.27 24.87 15.37
CA HIS A 185 5.33 25.43 14.40
C HIS A 185 4.31 24.43 13.88
N LEU A 186 4.46 23.13 14.18
CA LEU A 186 3.55 22.09 13.68
C LEU A 186 2.20 22.03 14.42
N GLY A 187 2.04 22.77 15.51
CA GLY A 187 0.79 22.81 16.27
C GLY A 187 0.46 21.49 16.98
N LEU A 188 1.46 20.66 17.26
CA LEU A 188 1.33 19.38 17.96
C LEU A 188 0.96 19.58 19.45
N PRO A 189 0.37 18.59 20.13
CA PRO A 189 0.17 18.67 21.58
C PRO A 189 1.51 18.79 22.31
N GLU A 190 1.60 19.71 23.28
CA GLU A 190 2.84 20.06 23.99
C GLU A 190 3.61 18.83 24.51
N THR A 191 2.95 17.96 25.28
CA THR A 191 3.57 16.73 25.82
C THR A 191 4.12 15.81 24.73
N TYR A 192 3.43 15.70 23.60
CA TYR A 192 3.86 14.85 22.48
C TYR A 192 4.97 15.50 21.66
N ALA A 193 4.99 16.83 21.54
CA ALA A 193 6.08 17.55 20.93
C ALA A 193 7.36 17.39 21.75
N GLU A 194 7.28 17.55 23.07
CA GLU A 194 8.40 17.32 24.00
C GLU A 194 8.91 15.88 23.93
N GLU A 195 7.99 14.90 23.97
CA GLU A 195 8.36 13.49 23.88
C GLU A 195 9.05 13.15 22.54
N LEU A 196 8.51 13.66 21.43
CA LEU A 196 9.13 13.49 20.12
C LEU A 196 10.52 14.14 20.06
N ALA A 197 10.67 15.35 20.59
CA ALA A 197 11.97 16.05 20.63
C ALA A 197 13.03 15.25 21.39
N LEU A 198 12.65 14.65 22.52
CA LEU A 198 13.54 13.84 23.36
C LEU A 198 13.93 12.51 22.71
N ARG A 199 12.98 11.84 22.06
CA ARG A 199 13.16 10.46 21.56
C ARG A 199 13.61 10.36 20.11
N CYS A 200 13.52 11.44 19.32
CA CYS A 200 13.76 11.38 17.88
C CYS A 200 15.24 11.33 17.45
N ALA A 201 16.19 11.44 18.38
CA ALA A 201 17.64 11.50 18.10
C ALA A 201 18.00 12.45 16.93
N GLY A 202 17.38 13.63 16.89
CA GLY A 202 17.62 14.66 15.88
C GLY A 202 16.90 14.44 14.54
N ARG A 203 16.08 13.39 14.41
CA ARG A 203 15.29 13.08 13.21
C ARG A 203 13.81 12.92 13.54
N PRO A 204 13.11 14.02 13.93
CA PRO A 204 11.71 13.94 14.27
C PRO A 204 10.87 13.62 13.04
N SER A 205 9.81 12.83 13.25
CA SER A 205 8.96 12.36 12.18
C SER A 205 7.53 12.15 12.66
N LEU A 206 6.56 12.34 11.76
CA LEU A 206 5.15 12.13 12.10
C LEU A 206 4.81 10.64 12.24
N LEU A 207 5.58 9.73 11.63
CA LEU A 207 5.46 8.30 11.89
C LEU A 207 5.80 7.96 13.34
N HIS A 208 6.91 8.48 13.85
CA HIS A 208 7.32 8.29 15.24
C HIS A 208 6.24 8.83 16.19
N LEU A 209 5.73 10.03 15.91
CA LEU A 209 4.62 10.61 16.65
C LEU A 209 3.37 9.70 16.67
N GLY A 210 3.00 9.16 15.51
CA GLY A 210 1.88 8.22 15.39
C GLY A 210 2.11 6.94 16.22
N MET A 211 3.32 6.41 16.22
CA MET A 211 3.68 5.24 17.01
C MET A 211 3.55 5.50 18.52
N LEU A 212 4.07 6.64 19.01
CA LEU A 212 3.95 7.04 20.41
C LEU A 212 2.48 7.23 20.85
N ALA A 213 1.61 7.64 19.92
CA ALA A 213 0.22 7.95 20.23
C ALA A 213 -0.74 6.75 20.09
N ALA A 214 -0.43 5.76 19.25
CA ALA A 214 -1.35 4.67 18.93
C ALA A 214 -1.58 3.70 20.12
N ASP A 215 -2.69 2.97 20.11
CA ASP A 215 -2.93 1.84 21.02
C ASP A 215 -2.35 0.52 20.47
N ALA A 216 -2.34 0.38 19.15
CA ALA A 216 -1.75 -0.73 18.43
C ALA A 216 -1.36 -0.28 17.02
N ALA A 217 -0.56 -1.10 16.34
CA ALA A 217 -0.21 -0.90 14.94
C ALA A 217 -0.59 -2.11 14.08
N THR A 218 -0.89 -1.87 12.81
CA THR A 218 -0.97 -2.92 11.79
C THR A 218 -0.03 -2.60 10.62
N THR A 219 0.32 -3.63 9.85
CA THR A 219 1.09 -3.48 8.61
C THR A 219 0.68 -4.51 7.56
N GLY A 220 1.26 -4.41 6.37
CA GLY A 220 0.84 -5.14 5.17
C GLY A 220 1.05 -6.64 5.17
N SER A 221 1.80 -7.23 6.13
CA SER A 221 1.99 -8.68 6.22
C SER A 221 2.68 -9.12 7.53
N PRO A 222 2.46 -10.36 8.02
CA PRO A 222 3.20 -10.91 9.17
C PRO A 222 4.72 -10.95 9.00
N GLY A 223 5.21 -11.25 7.80
CA GLY A 223 6.62 -11.26 7.41
C GLY A 223 7.20 -9.87 7.57
N TYR A 224 6.54 -8.86 6.99
CA TYR A 224 7.01 -7.48 7.12
C TYR A 224 6.92 -6.95 8.55
N ALA A 225 5.92 -7.36 9.33
CA ALA A 225 5.85 -7.01 10.75
C ALA A 225 7.09 -7.46 11.53
N ARG A 226 7.64 -8.64 11.19
CA ARG A 226 8.91 -9.12 11.78
C ARG A 226 10.10 -8.32 11.27
N GLU A 227 10.19 -8.13 9.96
CA GLU A 227 11.29 -7.40 9.31
C GLU A 227 11.37 -5.94 9.80
N LEU A 228 10.24 -5.28 10.05
CA LEU A 228 10.17 -3.91 10.56
C LEU A 228 10.94 -3.70 11.86
N THR A 229 10.95 -4.70 12.75
CA THR A 229 11.67 -4.60 14.02
C THR A 229 13.17 -4.53 13.79
N ASP A 230 13.68 -5.34 12.85
CA ASP A 230 15.09 -5.38 12.49
C ASP A 230 15.48 -4.14 11.67
N ASP A 231 14.67 -3.78 10.68
CA ASP A 231 14.89 -2.62 9.79
C ASP A 231 14.96 -1.30 10.57
N LEU A 232 14.16 -1.17 11.63
CA LEU A 232 14.09 0.04 12.44
C LEU A 232 14.97 0.00 13.70
N ALA A 233 15.64 -1.11 14.02
CA ALA A 233 16.37 -1.31 15.27
C ALA A 233 17.41 -0.21 15.58
N CYS A 234 18.06 0.33 14.54
CA CYS A 234 19.08 1.39 14.66
C CYS A 234 18.50 2.80 14.41
N THR A 235 17.20 2.98 14.56
CA THR A 235 16.50 4.23 14.28
C THR A 235 15.79 4.77 15.53
N PRO A 236 15.40 6.05 15.54
CA PRO A 236 14.62 6.61 16.64
C PRO A 236 13.24 5.97 16.82
N LEU A 237 12.74 5.24 15.80
CA LEU A 237 11.43 4.61 15.83
C LEU A 237 11.44 3.27 16.59
N ALA A 238 12.63 2.69 16.85
CA ALA A 238 12.78 1.36 17.45
C ALA A 238 12.07 1.25 18.81
N GLU A 239 12.28 2.24 19.68
CA GLU A 239 11.69 2.24 21.02
C GLU A 239 10.17 2.30 20.94
N ALA A 240 9.64 3.25 20.15
CA ALA A 240 8.20 3.41 19.98
C ALA A 240 7.54 2.15 19.39
N LEU A 241 8.15 1.55 18.37
CA LEU A 241 7.67 0.30 17.78
C LEU A 241 7.67 -0.85 18.80
N GLY A 242 8.71 -0.96 19.60
CA GLY A 242 8.85 -2.00 20.63
C GLY A 242 7.78 -1.94 21.73
N THR A 243 7.10 -0.80 21.89
CA THR A 243 5.98 -0.64 22.83
C THR A 243 4.61 -0.95 22.23
N LEU A 244 4.51 -1.11 20.91
CA LEU A 244 3.26 -1.35 20.21
C LEU A 244 3.04 -2.83 19.92
N GLU A 245 1.80 -3.27 20.06
CA GLU A 245 1.36 -4.52 19.47
C GLU A 245 1.23 -4.32 17.95
N LEU A 246 2.20 -4.84 17.18
CA LEU A 246 2.20 -4.77 15.72
C LEU A 246 1.62 -6.05 15.12
N THR A 247 0.51 -5.93 14.40
CA THR A 247 -0.13 -7.04 13.69
C THR A 247 0.09 -6.93 12.17
N GLY A 248 0.62 -7.98 11.54
CA GLY A 248 0.69 -8.05 10.08
C GLY A 248 -0.58 -8.63 9.47
N ILE A 249 -1.23 -7.91 8.56
CA ILE A 249 -2.43 -8.37 7.83
C ILE A 249 -2.22 -8.18 6.33
N VAL A 250 -2.14 -9.31 5.61
CA VAL A 250 -2.00 -9.32 4.15
C VAL A 250 -3.21 -8.65 3.48
N ALA A 251 -2.94 -7.68 2.61
CA ALA A 251 -3.96 -6.96 1.86
C ALA A 251 -4.69 -7.88 0.86
N GLY A 252 -5.93 -7.51 0.52
CA GLY A 252 -6.73 -8.21 -0.47
C GLY A 252 -6.50 -7.69 -1.89
N VAL A 253 -6.95 -8.46 -2.86
CA VAL A 253 -7.09 -8.05 -4.26
C VAL A 253 -8.56 -7.70 -4.53
N ASP A 254 -8.79 -6.52 -5.10
CA ASP A 254 -10.13 -6.09 -5.49
C ASP A 254 -10.55 -6.80 -6.78
N ALA A 255 -11.38 -7.84 -6.68
CA ALA A 255 -11.96 -8.54 -7.84
C ALA A 255 -12.83 -7.62 -8.71
N GLY A 256 -13.34 -6.52 -8.14
CA GLY A 256 -13.99 -5.45 -8.90
C GLY A 256 -13.04 -4.68 -9.80
N VAL A 257 -11.72 -4.88 -9.71
CA VAL A 257 -10.69 -4.28 -10.56
C VAL A 257 -9.86 -5.35 -11.28
N TRP A 258 -9.48 -6.41 -10.59
CA TRP A 258 -8.58 -7.47 -11.06
C TRP A 258 -9.37 -8.76 -11.22
N ASP A 259 -9.91 -8.97 -12.42
CA ASP A 259 -10.73 -10.14 -12.74
C ASP A 259 -10.50 -10.53 -14.21
N PRO A 260 -9.86 -11.68 -14.47
CA PRO A 260 -9.63 -12.15 -15.84
C PRO A 260 -10.90 -12.61 -16.56
N THR A 261 -12.01 -12.83 -15.84
CA THR A 261 -13.32 -13.21 -16.41
C THR A 261 -14.12 -12.01 -16.90
N ALA A 262 -13.79 -10.80 -16.43
CA ALA A 262 -14.49 -9.58 -16.79
C ALA A 262 -14.13 -9.12 -18.21
N ARG A 263 -15.15 -8.83 -19.02
CA ARG A 263 -14.98 -8.28 -20.38
C ARG A 263 -14.21 -6.95 -20.33
N GLY A 264 -13.25 -6.78 -21.24
CA GLY A 264 -12.42 -5.57 -21.33
C GLY A 264 -11.18 -5.59 -20.46
N ARG A 265 -11.08 -6.48 -19.46
CA ARG A 265 -9.88 -6.64 -18.60
C ARG A 265 -8.91 -7.71 -19.08
N SER A 266 -9.23 -8.33 -20.20
CA SER A 266 -8.38 -9.24 -20.94
C SER A 266 -8.86 -9.28 -22.39
N SER A 267 -7.97 -9.61 -23.32
CA SER A 267 -8.33 -9.77 -24.74
C SER A 267 -9.22 -10.99 -24.96
N ALA A 268 -9.05 -12.02 -24.14
CA ALA A 268 -9.89 -13.21 -24.11
C ALA A 268 -10.20 -13.55 -22.64
N PRO A 269 -11.41 -13.29 -22.13
CA PRO A 269 -11.77 -13.62 -20.76
C PRO A 269 -11.64 -15.10 -20.43
N TYR A 270 -11.18 -15.42 -19.22
CA TYR A 270 -10.95 -16.80 -18.78
C TYR A 270 -11.04 -16.93 -17.26
N ASP A 271 -11.35 -18.14 -16.81
CA ASP A 271 -11.28 -18.56 -15.41
C ASP A 271 -10.20 -19.63 -15.21
N SER A 272 -10.16 -20.25 -14.03
CA SER A 272 -9.21 -21.32 -13.74
C SER A 272 -9.44 -22.56 -14.60
N ALA A 273 -10.67 -22.88 -14.99
CA ALA A 273 -10.97 -24.04 -15.82
C ALA A 273 -10.40 -23.88 -17.23
N SER A 274 -10.49 -22.68 -17.82
CA SER A 274 -9.99 -22.35 -19.16
C SER A 274 -8.68 -21.57 -19.18
N VAL A 275 -7.86 -21.70 -18.12
CA VAL A 275 -6.66 -20.87 -17.94
C VAL A 275 -5.65 -21.03 -19.06
N GLU A 276 -5.46 -22.24 -19.60
CA GLU A 276 -4.45 -22.46 -20.63
C GLU A 276 -4.81 -21.77 -21.94
N GLU A 277 -6.06 -21.95 -22.39
CA GLU A 277 -6.58 -21.28 -23.58
C GLU A 277 -6.58 -19.76 -23.39
N GLY A 278 -7.00 -19.29 -22.21
CA GLY A 278 -6.99 -17.89 -21.83
C GLY A 278 -5.60 -17.26 -21.87
N LYS A 279 -4.62 -17.85 -21.17
CA LYS A 279 -3.23 -17.37 -21.15
C LYS A 279 -2.64 -17.32 -22.55
N ARG A 280 -2.79 -18.39 -23.36
CA ARG A 280 -2.26 -18.44 -24.73
C ARG A 280 -2.91 -17.39 -25.64
N ALA A 281 -4.22 -17.19 -25.56
CA ALA A 281 -4.93 -16.19 -26.35
C ALA A 281 -4.49 -14.76 -25.98
N ASN A 282 -4.43 -14.45 -24.68
CA ASN A 282 -4.00 -13.14 -24.19
C ASN A 282 -2.53 -12.87 -24.48
N LYS A 283 -1.64 -13.86 -24.37
CA LYS A 283 -0.21 -13.74 -24.74
C LYS A 283 -0.05 -13.37 -26.21
N ARG A 284 -0.76 -14.06 -27.11
CA ARG A 284 -0.78 -13.73 -28.55
C ARG A 284 -1.22 -12.29 -28.81
N ALA A 285 -2.31 -11.88 -28.15
CA ALA A 285 -2.86 -10.54 -28.30
C ALA A 285 -1.90 -9.47 -27.78
N LEU A 286 -1.28 -9.70 -26.62
CA LEU A 286 -0.28 -8.81 -26.03
C LEU A 286 0.95 -8.67 -26.94
N GLN A 287 1.52 -9.78 -27.41
CA GLN A 287 2.68 -9.77 -28.32
C GLN A 287 2.38 -8.95 -29.59
N ARG A 288 1.22 -9.18 -30.22
CA ARG A 288 0.79 -8.41 -31.41
C ARG A 288 0.60 -6.93 -31.10
N ARG A 289 -0.08 -6.61 -29.98
CA ARG A 289 -0.35 -5.21 -29.58
C ARG A 289 0.94 -4.43 -29.38
N LEU A 290 1.97 -5.07 -28.82
CA LEU A 290 3.22 -4.42 -28.43
C LEU A 290 4.33 -4.53 -29.50
N GLY A 291 4.05 -5.17 -30.64
CA GLY A 291 5.05 -5.37 -31.70
C GLY A 291 6.13 -6.39 -31.35
N LEU A 292 5.88 -7.26 -30.38
CA LEU A 292 6.79 -8.36 -30.02
C LEU A 292 6.64 -9.53 -31.00
N THR A 293 7.69 -10.33 -31.12
CA THR A 293 7.63 -11.59 -31.87
C THR A 293 6.51 -12.48 -31.32
N VAL A 294 5.58 -12.88 -32.19
CA VAL A 294 4.41 -13.67 -31.81
C VAL A 294 4.81 -15.15 -31.73
N ASP A 295 5.26 -15.57 -30.56
CA ASP A 295 5.61 -16.95 -30.24
C ASP A 295 5.01 -17.31 -28.87
N LEU A 296 4.09 -18.28 -28.87
CA LEU A 296 3.38 -18.68 -27.65
C LEU A 296 4.22 -19.54 -26.70
N ASP A 297 5.30 -20.13 -27.19
CA ASP A 297 6.18 -20.97 -26.40
C ASP A 297 7.42 -20.18 -25.92
N MET A 298 7.67 -18.98 -26.49
CA MET A 298 8.66 -18.00 -25.99
C MET A 298 8.25 -17.45 -24.61
N PRO A 299 9.05 -17.63 -23.54
CA PRO A 299 8.71 -17.11 -22.21
C PRO A 299 8.49 -15.59 -22.21
N LEU A 300 7.37 -15.13 -21.65
CA LEU A 300 7.07 -13.71 -21.49
C LEU A 300 7.05 -13.31 -20.02
N PHE A 301 7.97 -12.42 -19.63
CA PHE A 301 8.02 -11.80 -18.31
C PHE A 301 7.24 -10.47 -18.34
N GLY A 302 6.28 -10.32 -17.42
CA GLY A 302 5.44 -9.13 -17.31
C GLY A 302 5.61 -8.44 -15.95
N VAL A 303 5.92 -7.15 -15.96
CA VAL A 303 6.20 -6.36 -14.77
C VAL A 303 5.39 -5.07 -14.79
N CYS A 304 4.54 -4.86 -13.79
CA CYS A 304 3.78 -3.63 -13.59
C CYS A 304 4.20 -2.99 -12.26
N THR A 305 5.17 -2.08 -12.27
CA THR A 305 5.74 -1.49 -11.04
C THR A 305 6.42 -0.15 -11.30
N ARG A 306 6.66 0.61 -10.23
CA ARG A 306 7.62 1.71 -10.26
C ARG A 306 9.04 1.15 -10.41
N LEU A 307 9.82 1.71 -11.34
CA LEU A 307 11.24 1.39 -11.52
C LEU A 307 12.08 2.22 -10.55
N VAL A 308 12.21 1.72 -9.33
CA VAL A 308 13.01 2.31 -8.24
C VAL A 308 13.87 1.23 -7.58
N ASP A 309 14.82 1.64 -6.72
CA ASP A 309 15.75 0.74 -6.05
C ASP A 309 15.07 -0.29 -5.15
N GLU A 310 14.05 0.14 -4.40
CA GLU A 310 13.24 -0.72 -3.51
C GLU A 310 12.65 -1.93 -4.24
N LYS A 311 12.33 -1.78 -5.53
CA LYS A 311 11.71 -2.81 -6.36
C LYS A 311 12.72 -3.72 -7.05
N GLY A 312 14.02 -3.55 -6.80
CA GLY A 312 15.07 -4.37 -7.39
C GLY A 312 15.20 -4.14 -8.90
N SER A 313 14.96 -2.91 -9.37
CA SER A 313 14.90 -2.61 -10.80
C SER A 313 16.23 -2.86 -11.51
N ASP A 314 17.35 -2.59 -10.84
CA ASP A 314 18.69 -2.99 -11.27
C ASP A 314 18.80 -4.51 -11.42
N LEU A 315 18.43 -5.26 -10.37
CA LEU A 315 18.51 -6.73 -10.35
C LEU A 315 17.66 -7.36 -11.46
N LEU A 316 16.46 -6.82 -11.69
CA LEU A 316 15.55 -7.24 -12.76
C LEU A 316 16.19 -7.08 -14.13
N LEU A 317 16.65 -5.86 -14.45
CA LEU A 317 17.15 -5.52 -15.78
C LEU A 317 18.48 -6.21 -16.06
N GLU A 318 19.37 -6.30 -15.08
CA GLU A 318 20.65 -7.00 -15.20
C GLU A 318 20.47 -8.51 -15.28
N GLY A 319 19.59 -9.09 -14.45
CA GLY A 319 19.38 -10.54 -14.41
C GLY A 319 18.67 -11.09 -15.65
N LEU A 320 17.77 -10.33 -16.27
CA LEU A 320 17.09 -10.77 -17.50
C LEU A 320 17.87 -10.46 -18.78
N ARG A 321 18.80 -9.50 -18.76
CA ARG A 321 19.58 -9.07 -19.93
C ARG A 321 20.20 -10.24 -20.70
N PRO A 322 20.86 -11.25 -20.09
CA PRO A 322 21.44 -12.37 -20.84
C PRO A 322 20.42 -13.20 -21.60
N LEU A 323 19.22 -13.39 -21.03
CA LEU A 323 18.15 -14.17 -21.66
C LEU A 323 17.52 -13.42 -22.84
N LEU A 324 17.33 -12.10 -22.68
CA LEU A 324 16.82 -11.22 -23.72
C LEU A 324 17.81 -11.11 -24.90
N ALA A 325 19.09 -10.90 -24.61
CA ALA A 325 20.14 -10.81 -25.62
C ALA A 325 20.33 -12.12 -26.41
N ALA A 326 20.06 -13.26 -25.78
CA ALA A 326 20.10 -14.58 -26.44
C ALA A 326 18.82 -14.92 -27.21
N GLY A 327 17.80 -14.05 -27.23
CA GLY A 327 16.52 -14.30 -27.88
C GLY A 327 15.71 -15.45 -27.23
N ARG A 328 15.90 -15.67 -25.93
CA ARG A 328 15.28 -16.78 -25.18
C ARG A 328 14.08 -16.38 -24.33
N ALA A 329 13.76 -15.09 -24.29
CA ALA A 329 12.66 -14.54 -23.50
C ALA A 329 12.20 -13.19 -24.05
N GLN A 330 11.02 -12.76 -23.60
CA GLN A 330 10.47 -11.43 -23.80
C GLN A 330 10.21 -10.74 -22.46
N LEU A 331 10.24 -9.41 -22.45
CA LEU A 331 9.98 -8.60 -21.27
C LEU A 331 9.03 -7.44 -21.60
N VAL A 332 7.96 -7.32 -20.82
CA VAL A 332 7.07 -6.16 -20.85
C VAL A 332 7.10 -5.47 -19.50
N VAL A 333 7.44 -4.18 -19.49
CA VAL A 333 7.47 -3.33 -18.29
C VAL A 333 6.46 -2.21 -18.43
N VAL A 334 5.62 -2.02 -17.41
CA VAL A 334 4.63 -0.93 -17.33
C VAL A 334 4.85 -0.17 -16.03
N GLY A 335 5.20 1.11 -16.14
CA GLY A 335 5.27 2.01 -15.00
C GLY A 335 6.40 3.04 -15.09
N PRO A 336 6.27 4.09 -14.26
CA PRO A 336 7.26 5.16 -14.18
C PRO A 336 8.48 4.74 -13.35
N GLY A 337 9.52 5.57 -13.36
CA GLY A 337 10.63 5.41 -12.43
C GLY A 337 11.85 6.27 -12.77
N ASP A 338 12.92 6.05 -12.02
CA ASP A 338 14.11 6.90 -12.04
C ASP A 338 14.79 6.89 -13.41
N ASP A 339 15.39 8.03 -13.78
CA ASP A 339 16.05 8.21 -15.09
C ASP A 339 17.08 7.11 -15.40
N ARG A 340 17.85 6.66 -14.39
CA ARG A 340 18.84 5.58 -14.56
C ARG A 340 18.21 4.27 -15.03
N TYR A 341 17.05 3.91 -14.50
CA TYR A 341 16.36 2.68 -14.84
C TYR A 341 15.65 2.79 -16.18
N ARG A 342 15.05 3.95 -16.48
CA ARG A 342 14.49 4.21 -17.80
C ARG A 342 15.56 4.15 -18.89
N ALA A 343 16.75 4.71 -18.65
CA ALA A 343 17.86 4.65 -19.59
C ALA A 343 18.36 3.21 -19.81
N ALA A 344 18.51 2.43 -18.74
CA ALA A 344 18.89 1.02 -18.84
C ALA A 344 17.87 0.19 -19.62
N LEU A 345 16.57 0.43 -19.41
CA LEU A 345 15.49 -0.25 -20.11
C LEU A 345 15.39 0.20 -21.57
N ALA A 346 15.58 1.49 -21.87
CA ALA A 346 15.63 1.99 -23.25
C ALA A 346 16.78 1.36 -24.06
N ALA A 347 17.92 1.11 -23.42
CA ALA A 347 19.02 0.38 -24.03
C ALA A 347 18.65 -1.07 -24.36
N LEU A 348 17.88 -1.75 -23.49
CA LEU A 348 17.36 -3.10 -23.77
C LEU A 348 16.34 -3.10 -24.91
N VAL A 349 15.43 -2.13 -24.94
CA VAL A 349 14.46 -1.96 -26.04
C VAL A 349 15.19 -1.75 -27.37
N THR A 350 16.23 -0.91 -27.38
CA THR A 350 17.03 -0.67 -28.60
C THR A 350 17.75 -1.94 -29.06
N ALA A 351 18.25 -2.75 -28.11
CA ALA A 351 18.99 -3.96 -28.43
C ALA A 351 18.08 -5.13 -28.87
N ALA A 352 16.82 -5.16 -28.43
CA ALA A 352 15.87 -6.24 -28.70
C ALA A 352 14.43 -5.72 -28.87
N PRO A 353 14.14 -4.93 -29.93
CA PRO A 353 12.88 -4.20 -30.08
C PRO A 353 11.65 -5.10 -30.29
N ASP A 354 11.84 -6.34 -30.72
CA ASP A 354 10.80 -7.36 -30.89
C ASP A 354 10.68 -8.30 -29.67
N ALA A 355 11.45 -8.05 -28.60
CA ALA A 355 11.43 -8.84 -27.37
C ALA A 355 11.20 -8.00 -26.10
N VAL A 356 11.48 -6.69 -26.12
CA VAL A 356 11.36 -5.82 -24.95
C VAL A 356 10.43 -4.65 -25.24
N HIS A 357 9.44 -4.46 -24.38
CA HIS A 357 8.53 -3.31 -24.41
C HIS A 357 8.52 -2.57 -23.08
N HIS A 358 8.55 -1.23 -23.13
CA HIS A 358 8.39 -0.37 -21.96
C HIS A 358 7.29 0.67 -22.19
N SER A 359 6.30 0.69 -21.29
CA SER A 359 5.36 1.80 -21.14
C SER A 359 5.77 2.64 -19.91
N PRO A 360 6.23 3.89 -20.08
CA PRO A 360 6.78 4.71 -19.00
C PRO A 360 5.73 5.30 -18.06
N ALA A 361 4.45 5.28 -18.44
CA ALA A 361 3.34 5.65 -17.58
C ALA A 361 2.59 4.39 -17.12
N PHE A 362 1.96 4.45 -15.95
CA PHE A 362 1.03 3.41 -15.55
C PHE A 362 -0.22 3.50 -16.43
N ASP A 363 -0.51 2.41 -17.15
CA ASP A 363 -1.71 2.23 -17.95
C ASP A 363 -2.44 1.00 -17.39
N GLN A 364 -3.63 1.22 -16.82
CA GLN A 364 -4.45 0.18 -16.21
C GLN A 364 -4.90 -0.88 -17.23
N ASP A 365 -5.26 -0.46 -18.45
CA ASP A 365 -5.70 -1.35 -19.52
C ASP A 365 -4.55 -2.22 -20.00
N LEU A 366 -3.35 -1.63 -20.12
CA LEU A 366 -2.16 -2.41 -20.45
C LEU A 366 -1.76 -3.35 -19.31
N ALA A 367 -1.83 -2.92 -18.04
CA ALA A 367 -1.51 -3.76 -16.89
C ALA A 367 -2.40 -5.01 -16.83
N TRP A 368 -3.70 -4.86 -17.09
CA TRP A 368 -4.64 -5.97 -17.25
C TRP A 368 -4.18 -6.98 -18.32
N GLN A 369 -3.80 -6.49 -19.50
CA GLN A 369 -3.31 -7.36 -20.59
C GLN A 369 -1.97 -8.01 -20.26
N VAL A 370 -1.07 -7.33 -19.54
CA VAL A 370 0.21 -7.88 -19.09
C VAL A 370 -0.03 -9.03 -18.12
N TYR A 371 -0.85 -8.84 -17.09
CA TYR A 371 -1.17 -9.94 -16.17
C TYR A 371 -1.92 -11.08 -16.88
N ALA A 372 -2.79 -10.80 -17.84
CA ALA A 372 -3.47 -11.83 -18.61
C ALA A 372 -2.53 -12.59 -19.57
N GLY A 373 -1.55 -11.93 -20.17
CA GLY A 373 -0.69 -12.50 -21.21
C GLY A 373 0.68 -13.03 -20.77
N ALA A 374 1.25 -12.53 -19.67
CA ALA A 374 2.58 -12.94 -19.20
C ALA A 374 2.60 -14.34 -18.60
N ASP A 375 3.69 -15.09 -18.79
CA ASP A 375 3.86 -16.37 -18.11
C ASP A 375 4.34 -16.17 -16.68
N PHE A 376 5.23 -15.20 -16.49
CA PHE A 376 5.95 -14.96 -15.24
C PHE A 376 5.93 -13.49 -14.86
N SER A 377 5.90 -13.20 -13.57
CA SER A 377 6.02 -11.83 -13.04
C SER A 377 7.15 -11.72 -12.02
N PRO A 378 8.34 -11.24 -12.42
CA PRO A 378 9.47 -11.08 -11.53
C PRO A 378 9.35 -9.84 -10.64
N MET A 379 9.60 -10.04 -9.35
CA MET A 379 9.55 -9.05 -8.28
C MET A 379 10.77 -9.24 -7.37
N PRO A 380 11.98 -8.86 -7.83
CA PRO A 380 13.21 -8.98 -7.06
C PRO A 380 13.34 -7.87 -5.99
N SER A 381 12.23 -7.52 -5.33
CA SER A 381 12.15 -6.38 -4.43
C SER A 381 13.09 -6.54 -3.23
N ARG A 382 13.67 -5.43 -2.80
CA ARG A 382 14.45 -5.34 -1.57
C ARG A 382 13.54 -5.19 -0.36
N VAL A 383 12.43 -4.48 -0.54
CA VAL A 383 11.39 -4.25 0.49
C VAL A 383 10.01 -4.37 -0.16
N GLU A 384 9.12 -5.15 0.47
CA GLU A 384 7.75 -5.31 -0.02
C GLU A 384 6.77 -5.53 1.15
N PRO A 385 6.20 -4.46 1.74
CA PRO A 385 5.38 -4.54 2.96
C PRO A 385 4.22 -5.53 2.87
N CYS A 386 3.55 -5.53 1.71
CA CYS A 386 2.55 -6.54 1.34
C CYS A 386 2.86 -7.11 -0.05
N GLY A 387 3.01 -6.23 -1.05
CA GLY A 387 3.00 -6.61 -2.46
C GLY A 387 1.57 -6.95 -2.89
N LEU A 388 1.02 -6.21 -3.85
CA LEU A 388 -0.25 -6.56 -4.50
C LEU A 388 0.00 -7.35 -5.79
N ASN A 389 1.14 -7.10 -6.44
CA ASN A 389 1.43 -7.59 -7.78
C ASN A 389 1.49 -9.13 -7.85
N GLN A 390 2.01 -9.80 -6.83
CA GLN A 390 2.07 -11.27 -6.77
C GLN A 390 0.69 -11.88 -6.58
N LEU A 391 -0.17 -11.22 -5.80
CA LEU A 391 -1.56 -11.66 -5.61
C LEU A 391 -2.36 -11.48 -6.91
N ILE A 392 -2.19 -10.34 -7.59
CA ILE A 392 -2.77 -10.09 -8.92
C ILE A 392 -2.25 -11.10 -9.94
N SER A 393 -0.94 -11.37 -9.94
CA SER A 393 -0.33 -12.37 -10.82
C SER A 393 -0.99 -13.74 -10.65
N MET A 394 -1.14 -14.20 -9.40
CA MET A 394 -1.80 -15.46 -9.09
C MET A 394 -3.27 -15.48 -9.53
N ALA A 395 -4.02 -14.39 -9.31
CA ALA A 395 -5.40 -14.26 -9.77
C ALA A 395 -5.57 -14.38 -11.29
N TYR A 396 -4.53 -14.04 -12.05
CA TYR A 396 -4.49 -14.17 -13.51
C TYR A 396 -3.76 -15.44 -14.00
N GLY A 397 -3.31 -16.33 -13.11
CA GLY A 397 -2.54 -17.53 -13.50
C GLY A 397 -1.15 -17.21 -14.04
N THR A 398 -0.60 -16.04 -13.73
CA THR A 398 0.79 -15.64 -13.97
C THR A 398 1.63 -16.04 -12.78
N ILE A 399 2.76 -16.70 -13.02
CA ILE A 399 3.57 -17.29 -11.94
C ILE A 399 4.51 -16.23 -11.38
N PRO A 400 4.42 -15.87 -10.08
CA PRO A 400 5.30 -14.88 -9.49
C PRO A 400 6.71 -15.44 -9.26
N LEU A 401 7.73 -14.61 -9.52
CA LEU A 401 9.14 -14.88 -9.22
C LEU A 401 9.59 -13.83 -8.20
N THR A 402 9.79 -14.20 -6.94
CA THR A 402 9.88 -13.21 -5.85
C THR A 402 11.09 -13.42 -4.96
N THR A 403 11.68 -12.34 -4.46
CA THR A 403 12.54 -12.41 -3.28
C THR A 403 11.70 -12.73 -2.03
N PRO A 404 12.27 -13.36 -0.99
CA PRO A 404 11.54 -13.73 0.22
C PRO A 404 11.50 -12.56 1.22
N VAL A 405 10.92 -11.42 0.82
CA VAL A 405 10.78 -10.23 1.69
C VAL A 405 9.32 -9.90 1.94
N GLY A 406 9.04 -9.38 3.14
CA GLY A 406 7.75 -8.89 3.58
C GLY A 406 6.57 -9.77 3.18
N GLY A 407 5.60 -9.19 2.47
CA GLY A 407 4.42 -9.94 2.06
C GLY A 407 4.66 -10.92 0.92
N LEU A 408 5.76 -10.80 0.15
CA LEU A 408 6.14 -11.83 -0.84
C LEU A 408 6.48 -13.14 -0.12
N ARG A 409 7.20 -13.06 1.00
CA ARG A 409 7.51 -14.23 1.85
C ARG A 409 6.26 -14.95 2.34
N ASP A 410 5.22 -14.21 2.70
CA ASP A 410 3.99 -14.79 3.25
C ASP A 410 3.03 -15.32 2.17
N THR A 411 3.19 -14.91 0.92
CA THR A 411 2.22 -15.18 -0.17
C THR A 411 2.79 -16.08 -1.27
N VAL A 412 4.12 -16.16 -1.38
CA VAL A 412 4.81 -16.96 -2.39
C VAL A 412 5.65 -18.06 -1.74
N THR A 413 5.26 -19.31 -2.00
CA THR A 413 6.01 -20.52 -1.61
C THR A 413 6.69 -21.11 -2.84
N ASP A 414 7.98 -21.43 -2.72
CA ASP A 414 8.77 -21.99 -3.82
C ASP A 414 8.25 -23.38 -4.27
N LEU A 415 8.05 -23.55 -5.58
CA LEU A 415 7.58 -24.81 -6.18
C LEU A 415 8.50 -26.01 -5.93
N THR A 416 9.79 -25.80 -5.76
CA THR A 416 10.75 -26.88 -5.46
C THR A 416 10.77 -27.26 -3.98
N ALA A 417 10.48 -26.31 -3.10
CA ALA A 417 10.37 -26.56 -1.66
C ALA A 417 9.05 -27.27 -1.30
N ASP A 418 7.94 -26.89 -1.94
CA ASP A 418 6.66 -27.57 -1.80
C ASP A 418 5.97 -27.75 -3.17
N PRO A 419 6.16 -28.88 -3.85
CA PRO A 419 5.55 -29.13 -5.16
C PRO A 419 4.02 -29.13 -5.16
N ARG A 420 3.38 -29.40 -4.00
CA ARG A 420 1.91 -29.51 -3.91
C ARG A 420 1.27 -28.16 -3.64
N ARG A 421 1.90 -27.31 -2.83
CA ARG A 421 1.35 -26.03 -2.37
C ARG A 421 2.09 -24.80 -2.88
N GLY A 422 3.24 -24.98 -3.54
CA GLY A 422 4.04 -23.89 -4.07
C GLY A 422 3.22 -22.99 -5.00
N THR A 423 3.42 -21.68 -4.83
CA THR A 423 2.68 -20.63 -5.54
C THR A 423 3.56 -19.78 -6.44
N GLY A 424 4.88 -20.02 -6.47
CA GLY A 424 5.80 -19.31 -7.36
C GLY A 424 7.23 -19.82 -7.26
N LEU A 425 8.17 -19.03 -7.78
CA LEU A 425 9.60 -19.33 -7.69
C LEU A 425 10.28 -18.28 -6.82
N VAL A 426 11.02 -18.72 -5.82
CA VAL A 426 11.75 -17.82 -4.92
C VAL A 426 13.13 -17.51 -5.50
N ILE A 427 13.45 -16.23 -5.55
CA ILE A 427 14.76 -15.66 -5.85
C ILE A 427 15.54 -15.67 -4.54
N ALA A 428 16.52 -16.56 -4.43
CA ALA A 428 17.17 -16.87 -3.15
C ALA A 428 17.94 -15.68 -2.56
N GLU A 429 18.46 -14.79 -3.40
CA GLU A 429 19.33 -13.69 -2.99
C GLU A 429 19.00 -12.40 -3.76
N HIS A 430 19.33 -11.25 -3.18
CA HIS A 430 19.17 -9.94 -3.82
C HIS A 430 20.32 -9.64 -4.80
N THR A 431 20.52 -10.52 -5.79
CA THR A 431 21.55 -10.38 -6.81
C THR A 431 20.98 -10.59 -8.21
N ALA A 432 21.54 -9.88 -9.21
CA ALA A 432 21.16 -10.06 -10.61
C ALA A 432 21.35 -11.51 -11.07
N ARG A 433 22.37 -12.19 -10.54
CA ARG A 433 22.63 -13.60 -10.80
C ARG A 433 21.48 -14.50 -10.30
N ALA A 434 20.99 -14.28 -9.09
CA ALA A 434 19.87 -15.04 -8.56
C ALA A 434 18.58 -14.80 -9.36
N VAL A 435 18.36 -13.59 -9.87
CA VAL A 435 17.26 -13.29 -10.80
C VAL A 435 17.41 -14.10 -12.08
N GLN A 436 18.60 -14.12 -12.69
CA GLN A 436 18.88 -14.91 -13.88
C GLN A 436 18.64 -16.41 -13.64
N ASP A 437 19.20 -16.98 -12.58
CA ASP A 437 19.06 -18.41 -12.27
C ASP A 437 17.59 -18.79 -12.03
N THR A 438 16.82 -17.90 -11.40
CA THR A 438 15.38 -18.10 -11.18
C THR A 438 14.58 -17.98 -12.49
N ALA A 439 14.94 -17.05 -13.37
CA ALA A 439 14.37 -16.96 -14.70
C ALA A 439 14.67 -18.20 -15.54
N GLU A 440 15.87 -18.79 -15.42
CA GLU A 440 16.18 -20.07 -16.07
C GLU A 440 15.34 -21.24 -15.53
N ARG A 441 15.04 -21.26 -14.21
CA ARG A 441 14.08 -22.21 -13.63
C ARG A 441 12.69 -22.02 -14.22
N ALA A 442 12.25 -20.77 -14.40
CA ALA A 442 10.98 -20.44 -15.02
C ALA A 442 10.90 -20.91 -16.49
N LEU A 443 11.96 -20.71 -17.26
CA LEU A 443 12.09 -21.24 -18.62
C LEU A 443 11.92 -22.77 -18.66
N ARG A 444 12.59 -23.49 -17.76
CA ARG A 444 12.46 -24.96 -17.65
C ARG A 444 11.04 -25.39 -17.25
N LEU A 445 10.39 -24.63 -16.37
CA LEU A 445 9.00 -24.90 -15.97
C LEU A 445 8.03 -24.74 -17.16
N LEU A 446 8.20 -23.68 -17.96
CA LEU A 446 7.35 -23.43 -19.14
C LEU A 446 7.55 -24.50 -20.22
N ALA A 447 8.80 -24.93 -20.44
CA ALA A 447 9.15 -25.94 -21.43
C ALA A 447 8.89 -27.39 -20.97
N GLY A 448 8.57 -27.60 -19.69
CA GLY A 448 8.41 -28.92 -19.08
C GLY A 448 7.03 -29.54 -19.30
N ASP A 449 6.55 -30.26 -18.28
CA ASP A 449 5.24 -30.91 -18.33
C ASP A 449 4.08 -29.89 -18.34
N ARG A 450 3.36 -29.83 -19.46
CA ARG A 450 2.17 -28.96 -19.61
C ARG A 450 1.08 -29.28 -18.60
N GLY A 451 0.86 -30.55 -18.25
CA GLY A 451 -0.16 -30.93 -17.27
C GLY A 451 0.13 -30.31 -15.90
N HIS A 452 1.39 -30.37 -15.48
CA HIS A 452 1.85 -29.71 -14.26
C HIS A 452 1.68 -28.19 -14.32
N LEU A 453 2.06 -27.53 -15.44
CA LEU A 453 1.90 -26.08 -15.60
C LEU A 453 0.42 -25.64 -15.49
N ILE A 454 -0.48 -26.35 -16.16
CA ILE A 454 -1.93 -26.04 -16.12
C ILE A 454 -2.47 -26.23 -14.70
N SER A 455 -2.09 -27.30 -14.03
CA SER A 455 -2.49 -27.55 -12.64
C SER A 455 -1.97 -26.47 -11.69
N LEU A 456 -0.75 -25.99 -11.89
CA LEU A 456 -0.18 -24.88 -11.13
C LEU A 456 -1.00 -23.61 -11.35
N ARG A 457 -1.21 -23.20 -12.60
CA ARG A 457 -2.00 -21.99 -12.94
C ARG A 457 -3.40 -22.02 -12.34
N ARG A 458 -4.08 -23.16 -12.41
CA ARG A 458 -5.37 -23.41 -11.75
C ARG A 458 -5.29 -23.16 -10.24
N ARG A 459 -4.31 -23.77 -9.57
CA ARG A 459 -4.12 -23.64 -8.13
C ARG A 459 -3.90 -22.17 -7.72
N LEU A 460 -3.13 -21.41 -8.51
CA LEU A 460 -2.90 -19.98 -8.26
C LEU A 460 -4.21 -19.18 -8.32
N MET A 461 -5.01 -19.39 -9.38
CA MET A 461 -6.26 -18.65 -9.60
C MET A 461 -7.35 -19.01 -8.58
N THR A 462 -7.26 -20.17 -7.93
CA THR A 462 -8.22 -20.60 -6.90
C THR A 462 -7.87 -20.17 -5.48
N GLN A 463 -6.76 -19.45 -5.27
CA GLN A 463 -6.42 -18.94 -3.93
C GLN A 463 -7.39 -17.82 -3.50
N ASP A 464 -7.80 -17.83 -2.24
CA ASP A 464 -8.59 -16.73 -1.66
C ASP A 464 -7.67 -15.60 -1.17
N TRP A 465 -7.45 -14.64 -2.07
CA TRP A 465 -6.80 -13.35 -1.77
C TRP A 465 -7.80 -12.19 -1.73
N SER A 466 -9.07 -12.47 -1.45
CA SER A 466 -10.11 -11.44 -1.43
C SER A 466 -9.95 -10.45 -0.26
N TRP A 467 -10.51 -9.25 -0.42
CA TRP A 467 -10.65 -8.31 0.70
C TRP A 467 -11.54 -8.83 1.83
N ASP A 468 -12.41 -9.81 1.58
CA ASP A 468 -13.23 -10.41 2.63
C ASP A 468 -12.35 -11.20 3.61
N ARG A 469 -11.26 -11.84 3.13
CA ARG A 469 -10.24 -12.46 4.01
C ARG A 469 -9.57 -11.42 4.90
N THR A 470 -9.10 -10.32 4.32
CA THR A 470 -8.46 -9.22 5.06
C THR A 470 -9.44 -8.60 6.06
N ALA A 471 -10.68 -8.34 5.64
CA ALA A 471 -11.72 -7.76 6.48
C ALA A 471 -12.04 -8.61 7.71
N ARG A 472 -12.06 -9.95 7.59
CA ARG A 472 -12.25 -10.84 8.76
C ARG A 472 -11.18 -10.63 9.82
N ALA A 473 -9.91 -10.59 9.42
CA ALA A 473 -8.79 -10.36 10.34
C ALA A 473 -8.84 -8.94 10.94
N THR A 474 -9.09 -7.93 10.12
CA THR A 474 -9.19 -6.53 10.57
C THR A 474 -10.38 -6.30 11.51
N ALA A 475 -11.54 -6.92 11.26
CA ALA A 475 -12.71 -6.80 12.12
C ALA A 475 -12.47 -7.39 13.52
N ALA A 476 -11.74 -8.51 13.60
CA ALA A 476 -11.32 -9.09 14.88
C ALA A 476 -10.41 -8.14 15.66
N LEU A 477 -9.40 -7.55 15.00
CA LEU A 477 -8.51 -6.54 15.59
C LEU A 477 -9.31 -5.33 16.10
N TYR A 478 -10.21 -4.78 15.28
CA TYR A 478 -11.03 -3.62 15.64
C TYR A 478 -11.87 -3.89 16.88
N THR A 479 -12.50 -5.06 16.94
CA THR A 479 -13.34 -5.47 18.08
C THR A 479 -12.52 -5.59 19.36
N GLY A 480 -11.32 -6.18 19.28
CA GLY A 480 -10.40 -6.28 20.41
C GLY A 480 -9.99 -4.91 20.95
N LEU A 481 -9.56 -4.01 20.06
CA LEU A 481 -9.11 -2.66 20.43
C LEU A 481 -10.23 -1.81 21.05
N ALA A 482 -11.41 -1.80 20.41
CA ALA A 482 -12.55 -1.04 20.93
C ALA A 482 -13.01 -1.56 22.31
N ALA A 483 -12.92 -2.87 22.56
CA ALA A 483 -13.24 -3.44 23.87
C ALA A 483 -12.19 -3.10 24.94
N ALA A 484 -10.89 -3.12 24.59
CA ALA A 484 -9.80 -2.81 25.52
C ALA A 484 -9.87 -1.38 26.06
N VAL A 485 -10.19 -0.42 25.20
CA VAL A 485 -10.29 1.01 25.57
C VAL A 485 -11.50 1.31 26.46
N ARG A 486 -12.59 0.53 26.32
CA ARG A 486 -13.80 0.68 27.15
C ARG A 486 -13.65 0.10 28.55
N ARG A 487 -12.64 -0.73 28.82
CA ARG A 487 -12.35 -1.22 30.17
C ARG A 487 -11.60 -0.13 30.94
N PRO A 488 -12.09 0.33 32.10
CA PRO A 488 -11.27 1.19 32.94
C PRO A 488 -10.00 0.41 33.30
N ARG A 489 -8.82 0.97 32.98
CA ARG A 489 -7.56 0.47 33.55
C ARG A 489 -7.73 0.55 35.06
N GLN A 490 -7.91 -0.59 35.73
CA GLN A 490 -7.76 -0.65 37.18
C GLN A 490 -6.35 -0.16 37.45
N LEU A 491 -6.23 1.04 38.01
CA LEU A 491 -5.01 1.49 38.64
C LEU A 491 -4.69 0.44 39.70
N LEU A 492 -3.65 -0.37 39.45
CA LEU A 492 -3.02 -1.13 40.51
C LEU A 492 -2.42 -0.09 41.45
N THR A 493 -3.18 0.27 42.48
CA THR A 493 -2.68 1.00 43.64
C THR A 493 -1.66 0.08 44.29
N VAL A 494 -0.38 0.27 43.94
CA VAL A 494 0.73 -0.33 44.68
C VAL A 494 0.72 0.40 46.03
N HIS A 495 0.07 -0.21 47.02
CA HIS A 495 0.26 0.18 48.41
C HIS A 495 1.69 -0.15 48.80
N PHE A 496 2.56 0.87 48.84
CA PHE A 496 3.77 0.78 49.64
C PHE A 496 3.33 0.81 51.11
N GLU A 497 3.27 -0.36 51.74
CA GLU A 497 3.29 -0.46 53.19
C GLU A 497 4.71 -0.09 53.65
N GLU A 498 4.86 1.11 54.23
CA GLU A 498 5.97 1.44 55.11
C GLU A 498 5.90 0.52 56.34
N GLN A 499 6.74 -0.51 56.39
CA GLN A 499 7.05 -1.16 57.65
C GLN A 499 8.17 -0.37 58.33
N ALA A 500 7.77 0.42 59.33
CA ALA A 500 8.64 0.87 60.40
C ALA A 500 8.71 -0.22 61.49
N SER A 501 9.87 -0.84 61.64
CA SER A 501 10.42 -1.29 62.94
C SER A 501 11.91 -1.55 62.82
#